data_AF-A0A520HNV3-F1
#
_entry.id   AF-A0A520HNV3-F1
#
_cell.length_a   1.000
_cell.length_b   1.000
_cell.length_c   1.000
_cell.angle_alpha   90.00
_cell.angle_beta   90.00
_cell.angle_gamma   90.00
#
_symmetry.space_group_name_H-M   'P 1'
#
loop_
_entity.id
_entity.type
_entity.pdbx_description
1 polymer ?
#
loop_
_entity_poly.entity_id
_entity_poly.type
_entity_poly.pdbx_seq_one_letter_code
_entity_poly.pdbx_strand_id
1 'polypeptide(L)'
;PKTQEVAITALHILAAGYILYGIGMVLVSTFNGAGDTWTPTIVNFFGFWLFQIPLAYVLAKHFNMGPKGVFMAIPIAETGIALAGYILFKRGGWKKVKV
;
A
#
# COMPACT_ATOMS: atom_id res chain seq x y z
N PRO A 1 27.41 4.25 -13.04
CA PRO A 1 27.38 2.79 -12.84
C PRO A 1 26.56 2.34 -11.62
N LYS A 2 26.94 2.68 -10.37
CA LYS A 2 26.22 2.24 -9.15
C LYS A 2 24.77 2.75 -9.04
N THR A 3 24.48 3.94 -9.55
CA THR A 3 23.12 4.52 -9.50
C THR A 3 22.14 3.81 -10.45
N GLN A 4 22.62 3.32 -11.60
CA GLN A 4 21.80 2.56 -12.55
C GLN A 4 21.41 1.18 -12.00
N GLU A 5 22.32 0.47 -11.35
CA GLU A 5 21.99 -0.82 -10.72
C GLU A 5 20.97 -0.68 -9.58
N VAL A 6 21.07 0.39 -8.79
CA VAL A 6 20.09 0.69 -7.75
C VAL A 6 18.73 1.00 -8.37
N ALA A 7 18.69 1.77 -9.46
CA ALA A 7 17.46 2.09 -10.18
C ALA A 7 16.81 0.83 -10.78
N ILE A 8 17.59 -0.06 -11.43
CA ILE A 8 17.07 -1.31 -12.00
C ILE A 8 16.52 -2.22 -10.88
N THR A 9 17.20 -2.32 -9.75
CA THR A 9 16.73 -3.10 -8.59
C THR A 9 15.43 -2.51 -8.03
N ALA A 10 15.36 -1.19 -7.88
CA ALA A 10 14.15 -0.50 -7.42
C ALA A 10 12.99 -0.70 -8.40
N LEU A 11 13.26 -0.66 -9.71
CA LEU A 11 12.25 -0.87 -10.74
C LEU A 11 11.65 -2.27 -10.67
N HIS A 12 12.47 -3.31 -10.50
CA HIS A 12 11.97 -4.69 -10.35
C HIS A 12 11.13 -4.86 -9.09
N ILE A 13 11.54 -4.25 -7.97
CA ILE A 13 10.80 -4.30 -6.70
C ILE A 13 9.46 -3.57 -6.83
N LEU A 14 9.47 -2.38 -7.43
CA LEU A 14 8.26 -1.61 -7.66
C LEU A 14 7.33 -2.31 -8.66
N ALA A 15 7.87 -2.88 -9.75
CA ALA A 15 7.11 -3.63 -10.74
C ALA A 15 6.41 -4.86 -10.13
N ALA A 16 7.06 -5.57 -9.21
CA ALA A 16 6.41 -6.63 -8.44
C ALA A 16 5.26 -6.09 -7.55
N GLY A 17 5.44 -4.87 -7.02
CA GLY A 17 4.43 -4.13 -6.27
C GLY A 17 3.24 -3.61 -7.08
N TYR A 18 3.39 -3.41 -8.38
CA TYR A 18 2.35 -2.83 -9.24
C TYR A 18 1.07 -3.68 -9.28
N ILE A 19 1.21 -5.01 -9.18
CA ILE A 19 0.05 -5.92 -9.11
C ILE A 19 -0.79 -5.65 -7.86
N LEU A 20 -0.12 -5.43 -6.72
CA LEU A 20 -0.76 -5.11 -5.45
C LEU A 20 -1.40 -3.72 -5.48
N TYR A 21 -0.71 -2.76 -6.10
CA TYR A 21 -1.22 -1.42 -6.35
C TYR A 21 -2.53 -1.45 -7.16
N GLY A 22 -2.60 -2.33 -8.17
CA GLY A 22 -3.81 -2.55 -8.95
C GLY A 22 -4.98 -3.06 -8.10
N ILE A 23 -4.73 -4.02 -7.20
CA ILE A 23 -5.75 -4.53 -6.28
C ILE A 23 -6.24 -3.43 -5.32
N GLY A 24 -5.32 -2.63 -4.79
CA GLY A 24 -5.64 -1.48 -3.94
C GLY A 24 -6.54 -0.47 -4.67
N MET A 25 -6.19 -0.10 -5.90
CA MET A 25 -6.99 0.83 -6.71
C MET A 25 -8.40 0.30 -7.02
N VAL A 26 -8.54 -1.00 -7.32
CA VAL A 26 -9.86 -1.61 -7.57
C VAL A 26 -10.73 -1.60 -6.31
N LEU A 27 -10.16 -1.89 -5.14
CA LEU A 27 -10.88 -1.84 -3.86
C LEU A 27 -11.33 -0.41 -3.54
N VAL A 28 -10.44 0.58 -3.64
CA VAL A 28 -10.77 1.99 -3.40
C VAL A 28 -11.87 2.46 -4.35
N SER A 29 -11.79 2.09 -5.62
CA SER A 29 -12.82 2.41 -6.62
C SER A 29 -14.17 1.75 -6.31
N THR A 30 -14.15 0.53 -5.76
CA THR A 30 -15.36 -0.19 -5.35
C THR A 30 -16.03 0.49 -4.15
N PHE A 31 -15.26 0.89 -3.14
CA PHE A 31 -15.79 1.61 -1.98
C PHE A 31 -16.32 3.00 -2.36
N ASN A 32 -15.57 3.75 -3.17
CA ASN A 32 -16.00 5.05 -3.68
C ASN A 32 -17.27 4.94 -4.54
N GLY A 33 -17.40 3.89 -5.36
CA GLY A 33 -18.60 3.63 -6.15
C GLY A 33 -19.82 3.20 -5.33
N ALA A 34 -19.61 2.64 -4.14
CA ALA A 34 -20.67 2.28 -3.19
C ALA A 34 -21.12 3.46 -2.30
N GLY A 35 -20.52 4.65 -2.45
CA GLY A 35 -20.81 5.82 -1.63
C GLY A 35 -20.09 5.86 -0.28
N ASP A 36 -19.23 4.89 0.02
CA ASP A 36 -18.44 4.81 1.25
C ASP A 36 -17.00 5.29 0.99
N THR A 37 -16.78 6.60 0.99
CA THR A 37 -15.46 7.21 0.78
C THR A 37 -14.62 7.26 2.07
N TRP A 38 -15.24 7.07 3.23
CA TRP A 38 -14.55 7.13 4.52
C TRP A 38 -13.74 5.88 4.80
N THR A 39 -14.30 4.71 4.50
CA THR A 39 -13.62 3.41 4.64
C THR A 39 -12.25 3.37 3.94
N PRO A 40 -12.12 3.64 2.63
CA PRO A 40 -10.82 3.60 1.94
C PRO A 40 -9.88 4.72 2.42
N THR A 41 -10.41 5.89 2.78
CA THR A 41 -9.59 7.00 3.29
C THR A 41 -8.91 6.65 4.60
N ILE A 42 -9.64 6.05 5.54
CA ILE A 42 -9.08 5.62 6.83
C ILE A 42 -8.02 4.53 6.59
N VAL A 43 -8.33 3.51 5.78
CA VAL A 43 -7.37 2.44 5.50
C VAL A 43 -6.08 2.97 4.86
N ASN A 44 -6.18 3.87 3.87
CA ASN A 44 -5.02 4.50 3.25
C ASN A 44 -4.25 5.39 4.23
N PHE A 45 -4.94 6.16 5.06
CA PHE A 45 -4.30 7.03 6.05
C PHE A 45 -3.48 6.19 7.04
N PHE A 46 -4.08 5.17 7.65
CA PHE A 46 -3.37 4.28 8.57
C PHE A 46 -2.28 3.48 7.85
N GLY A 47 -2.53 3.03 6.62
CA GLY A 47 -1.57 2.32 5.80
C GLY A 47 -0.33 3.13 5.47
N PHE A 48 -0.48 4.38 5.00
CA PHE A 48 0.66 5.22 4.67
C PHE A 48 1.33 5.81 5.92
N TRP A 49 0.58 6.35 6.86
CA TRP A 49 1.18 7.01 8.02
C TRP A 49 1.69 6.04 9.09
N LEU A 50 0.91 5.01 9.43
CA LEU A 50 1.25 4.09 10.53
C LEU A 50 1.92 2.80 10.06
N PHE A 51 1.78 2.44 8.79
CA PHE A 51 2.44 1.24 8.25
C PHE A 51 3.65 1.61 7.38
N GLN A 52 3.47 2.43 6.34
CA GLN A 52 4.53 2.72 5.37
C GLN A 52 5.68 3.52 6.00
N ILE A 53 5.41 4.60 6.75
CA ILE A 53 6.48 5.43 7.34
C ILE A 53 7.30 4.65 8.37
N PRO A 54 6.71 3.94 9.36
CA PRO A 54 7.48 3.17 10.33
C PRO A 54 8.21 2.01 9.70
N LEU A 55 7.58 1.30 8.75
CA LEU A 55 8.21 0.20 8.04
C LEU A 55 9.38 0.68 7.18
N ALA A 56 9.23 1.81 6.48
CA ALA A 56 10.31 2.45 5.73
C ALA A 56 11.46 2.85 6.64
N TYR A 57 11.17 3.39 7.83
CA TYR A 57 12.19 3.75 8.80
C TYR A 57 12.93 2.53 9.36
N VAL A 58 12.21 1.45 9.70
CA VAL A 58 12.82 0.19 10.16
C VAL A 58 13.67 -0.43 9.06
N LEU A 59 13.18 -0.54 7.82
CA LEU A 59 13.96 -1.11 6.73
C LEU A 59 15.16 -0.23 6.32
N ALA A 60 14.99 1.09 6.30
CA ALA A 60 16.08 1.99 5.94
C ALA A 60 17.17 2.03 7.01
N LYS A 61 16.78 2.10 8.29
CA LYS A 61 17.69 2.35 9.42
C LYS A 61 18.16 1.09 10.13
N HIS A 62 17.30 0.08 10.31
CA HIS A 62 17.65 -1.16 11.01
C HIS A 62 18.38 -2.15 10.08
N PHE A 63 17.95 -2.25 8.82
CA PHE A 63 18.59 -3.12 7.83
C PHE A 63 19.73 -2.44 7.05
N ASN A 64 20.05 -1.18 7.33
CA ASN A 64 21.09 -0.40 6.63
C ASN A 64 20.94 -0.38 5.09
N MET A 65 19.72 -0.64 4.59
CA MET A 65 19.43 -0.74 3.17
C MET A 65 19.23 0.62 2.50
N GLY A 66 19.24 1.71 3.27
CA GLY A 66 19.12 3.07 2.77
C GLY A 66 17.89 3.23 1.85
N PRO A 67 18.05 3.72 0.60
CA PRO A 67 16.94 3.92 -0.34
C PRO A 67 16.21 2.63 -0.73
N LYS A 68 16.91 1.49 -0.80
CA LYS A 68 16.30 0.20 -1.19
C LYS A 68 15.26 -0.26 -0.17
N GLY A 69 15.49 0.03 1.11
CA GLY A 69 14.54 -0.28 2.18
C GLY A 69 13.23 0.50 2.04
N VAL A 70 13.31 1.76 1.61
CA VAL A 70 12.13 2.59 1.33
C VAL A 70 11.36 2.04 0.13
N PHE A 71 12.06 1.64 -0.95
CA PHE A 71 11.41 1.07 -2.12
C PHE A 71 10.71 -0.26 -1.85
N MET A 72 11.23 -1.10 -0.95
CA MET A 72 10.56 -2.33 -0.51
C MET A 72 9.41 -2.07 0.47
N ALA A 73 9.47 -1.01 1.28
CA ALA A 73 8.38 -0.67 2.18
C ALA A 73 7.10 -0.28 1.44
N ILE A 74 7.18 0.27 0.23
CA ILE A 74 6.03 0.63 -0.61
C ILE A 74 5.15 -0.58 -0.94
N PRO A 75 5.63 -1.62 -1.65
CA PRO A 75 4.82 -2.79 -1.99
C PRO A 75 4.34 -3.56 -0.74
N ILE A 76 5.14 -3.59 0.34
CA ILE A 76 4.71 -4.24 1.59
C ILE A 76 3.56 -3.47 2.24
N ALA A 77 3.65 -2.14 2.30
CA ALA A 77 2.58 -1.30 2.83
C ALA A 77 1.32 -1.39 1.96
N GLU A 78 1.46 -1.34 0.64
CA GLU A 78 0.36 -1.55 -0.31
C GLU A 78 -0.29 -2.92 -0.15
N THR A 79 0.50 -3.98 0.08
CA THR A 79 -0.04 -5.31 0.40
C THR A 79 -0.88 -5.27 1.67
N GLY A 80 -0.39 -4.59 2.71
CA GLY A 80 -1.13 -4.41 3.97
C GLY A 80 -2.42 -3.62 3.79
N ILE A 81 -2.39 -2.53 3.01
CA ILE A 81 -3.54 -1.70 2.65
C ILE A 81 -4.56 -2.50 1.85
N ALA A 82 -4.11 -3.24 0.83
CA ALA A 82 -4.97 -4.07 0.00
C ALA A 82 -5.62 -5.21 0.81
N LEU A 83 -4.86 -5.86 1.70
CA LEU A 83 -5.41 -6.86 2.63
C LEU A 83 -6.43 -6.25 3.59
N ALA A 84 -6.13 -5.10 4.20
CA ALA A 84 -7.05 -4.41 5.08
C ALA A 84 -8.33 -4.00 4.31
N GLY A 85 -8.19 -3.44 3.11
CA GLY A 85 -9.30 -3.11 2.22
C GLY A 85 -10.13 -4.32 1.85
N TYR A 86 -9.50 -5.47 1.53
CA TYR A 86 -10.18 -6.72 1.25
C TYR A 86 -10.95 -7.27 2.46
N ILE A 87 -10.36 -7.18 3.66
CA ILE A 87 -11.03 -7.59 4.91
C ILE A 87 -12.24 -6.70 5.20
N LEU A 88 -12.11 -5.37 5.02
CA LEU A 88 -13.24 -4.44 5.18
C LEU A 88 -14.32 -4.66 4.12
N PHE A 89 -13.92 -4.99 2.89
CA PHE A 89 -14.84 -5.36 1.83
C PHE A 89 -15.63 -6.62 2.20
N LYS A 90 -14.94 -7.64 2.73
CA LYS A 90 -15.55 -8.89 3.19
C LYS A 90 -16.44 -8.69 4.42
N ARG A 91 -16.12 -7.72 5.29
CA ARG A 91 -16.97 -7.33 6.45
C ARG A 91 -18.30 -6.69 6.04
N GLY A 92 -18.47 -6.30 4.78
CA GLY A 92 -19.77 -5.86 4.27
C GLY A 92 -20.27 -4.53 4.83
N GLY A 93 -19.40 -3.73 5.47
CA GLY A 93 -19.75 -2.39 5.96
C GLY A 93 -20.28 -1.48 4.86
N TRP A 94 -19.70 -1.60 3.66
CA TRP A 94 -20.16 -0.94 2.44
C TRP A 94 -21.61 -1.26 2.05
N LYS A 95 -22.18 -2.41 2.46
CA LYS A 95 -23.59 -2.74 2.21
C LYS A 95 -24.57 -2.01 3.15
N LYS A 96 -24.07 -1.46 4.27
CA LYS A 96 -24.88 -0.67 5.21
C LYS A 96 -24.95 0.81 4.83
N VAL A 97 -24.12 1.26 3.88
CA VAL A 97 -24.20 2.60 3.35
C VAL A 97 -25.44 2.66 2.45
N LYS A 98 -26.53 3.20 3.01
CA LYS A 98 -27.69 3.64 2.24
C LYS A 98 -27.30 4.96 1.58
N VAL A 99 -27.31 4.96 0.25
CA VAL A 99 -27.34 6.18 -0.57
C VAL A 99 -28.65 6.92 -0.35
#